data_AF-A0A914W241-F1
#
_entry.id   AF-A0A914W241-F1
#
_cell.length_a   1.000
_cell.length_b   1.000
_cell.length_c   1.000
_cell.angle_alpha   90.00
_cell.angle_beta   90.00
_cell.angle_gamma   90.00
#
_symmetry.space_group_name_H-M   'P 1'
#
loop_
_entity.id
_entity.type
_entity.pdbx_description
1 polymer ?
#
loop_
_entity_poly.entity_id
_entity_poly.type
_entity_poly.pdbx_seq_one_letter_code
_entity_poly.pdbx_strand_id
1 'polypeptide(L)'
;MTNRIRSSSLLYLFITLLLTKAALAQDCNFAQSYSLDDLFKNPVAQDSFLLSASYWEGKFATDRVGLNYASALTYDGTPIDYDTGLPHKGLHEFSAASKESVHVSLLALALDGKSAFAVNFFQSGAESAGWSGSVQDYVIDQLTKKITSYENFNKQYPGFGGYIPWYAVNDTGMHLLWDWQNRVPSLDNGELIWGLIAAVQVLSEKNMTTL
;
A
#
# COMPACT_ATOMS: atom_id res chain seq x y z
N MET A 1 24.88 32.13 -51.71
CA MET A 1 25.83 31.47 -50.78
C MET A 1 25.87 32.33 -49.53
N THR A 2 25.46 31.96 -48.33
CA THR A 2 25.23 30.68 -47.66
C THR A 2 24.38 30.98 -46.41
N ASN A 3 23.23 30.30 -46.24
CA ASN A 3 22.42 30.38 -45.03
C ASN A 3 23.07 29.55 -43.92
N ARG A 4 23.49 30.20 -42.82
CA ARG A 4 23.83 29.52 -41.56
C ARG A 4 22.57 29.39 -40.71
N ILE A 5 21.99 28.18 -40.70
CA ILE A 5 20.99 27.78 -39.73
C ILE A 5 21.72 27.57 -38.39
N ARG A 6 21.31 28.29 -37.33
CA ARG A 6 21.86 28.15 -35.98
C ARG A 6 21.42 26.82 -35.36
N SER A 7 22.38 25.92 -35.16
CA SER A 7 22.27 24.57 -34.58
C SER A 7 21.94 24.53 -33.06
N SER A 8 21.12 25.45 -32.55
CA SER A 8 20.91 25.60 -31.09
C SER A 8 19.67 24.86 -30.56
N SER A 9 18.72 24.51 -31.43
CA SER A 9 17.42 23.96 -31.00
C SER A 9 17.35 22.42 -30.99
N LEU A 10 18.29 21.72 -31.64
CA LEU A 10 18.33 20.25 -31.67
C LEU A 10 19.00 19.64 -30.43
N LEU A 11 19.89 20.37 -29.76
CA LEU A 11 20.59 19.87 -28.57
C LEU A 11 19.69 19.85 -27.31
N TYR A 12 18.76 20.81 -27.20
CA TYR A 12 17.79 20.84 -26.10
C TYR A 12 16.72 19.76 -26.21
N LEU A 13 16.37 19.35 -27.44
CA LEU A 13 15.40 18.28 -27.66
C LEU A 13 15.98 16.88 -27.37
N PHE A 14 17.30 16.71 -27.46
CA PHE A 14 17.97 15.47 -27.12
C PHE A 14 18.22 15.30 -25.61
N ILE A 15 18.36 16.39 -24.86
CA ILE A 15 18.52 16.33 -23.40
C ILE A 15 17.16 16.12 -22.70
N THR A 16 16.04 16.60 -23.27
CA THR A 16 14.71 16.31 -22.73
C THR A 16 14.18 14.92 -23.11
N LEU A 17 14.69 14.30 -24.17
CA LEU A 17 14.31 12.92 -24.56
C LEU A 17 15.13 11.82 -23.84
N LEU A 18 16.20 12.17 -23.13
CA LEU A 18 16.97 11.23 -22.29
C LEU A 18 16.43 11.13 -20.84
N LEU A 19 15.42 11.92 -20.50
CA LEU A 19 14.48 11.61 -19.40
C LEU A 19 13.32 10.74 -19.91
N THR A 20 13.58 9.94 -20.95
CA THR A 20 12.75 8.79 -21.28
C THR A 20 12.76 7.90 -20.06
N LYS A 21 11.64 7.90 -19.35
CA LYS A 21 11.15 6.87 -18.45
C LYS A 21 12.04 5.62 -18.53
N ALA A 22 13.06 5.57 -17.67
CA ALA A 22 13.50 4.30 -17.16
C ALA A 22 12.31 3.82 -16.32
N ALA A 23 11.30 3.26 -16.99
CA ALA A 23 10.53 2.19 -16.43
C ALA A 23 11.57 1.08 -16.23
N LEU A 24 12.36 1.21 -15.16
CA LEU A 24 13.09 0.10 -14.62
C LEU A 24 11.97 -0.90 -14.33
N ALA A 25 11.88 -1.94 -15.15
CA ALA A 25 11.37 -3.19 -14.65
C ALA A 25 12.22 -3.45 -13.40
N GLN A 26 11.66 -3.12 -12.25
CA GLN A 26 12.41 -3.09 -11.01
C GLN A 26 12.73 -4.54 -10.71
N ASP A 27 14.00 -4.93 -10.74
CA ASP A 27 14.37 -6.34 -10.54
C ASP A 27 13.88 -6.78 -9.15
N CYS A 28 13.31 -7.99 -9.05
CA CYS A 28 12.88 -8.55 -7.76
C CYS A 28 14.06 -8.66 -6.80
N ASN A 29 15.26 -8.92 -7.33
CA ASN A 29 16.49 -9.00 -6.55
C ASN A 29 17.29 -7.68 -6.55
N PHE A 30 16.60 -6.52 -6.61
CA PHE A 30 17.24 -5.20 -6.75
C PHE A 30 18.29 -4.90 -5.68
N ALA A 31 18.14 -5.45 -4.46
CA ALA A 31 19.00 -5.12 -3.33
C ALA A 31 20.49 -5.40 -3.59
N GLN A 32 20.82 -6.40 -4.43
CA GLN A 32 22.21 -6.73 -4.78
C GLN A 32 22.89 -5.70 -5.68
N SER A 33 22.12 -4.77 -6.25
CA SER A 33 22.64 -3.69 -7.09
C SER A 33 23.24 -2.53 -6.27
N TYR A 34 23.14 -2.57 -4.95
CA TYR A 34 23.58 -1.50 -4.05
C TYR A 34 24.66 -2.01 -3.09
N SER A 35 25.74 -1.25 -2.95
CA SER A 35 26.73 -1.50 -1.89
C SER A 35 26.26 -0.90 -0.56
N LEU A 36 26.85 -1.35 0.56
CA LEU A 36 26.61 -0.70 1.84
C LEU A 36 27.03 0.78 1.83
N ASP A 37 28.12 1.12 1.16
CA ASP A 37 28.58 2.50 1.06
C ASP A 37 27.58 3.38 0.29
N ASP A 38 26.92 2.84 -0.73
CA ASP A 38 25.81 3.52 -1.40
C ASP A 38 24.67 3.82 -0.41
N LEU A 39 24.25 2.80 0.35
CA LEU A 39 23.14 2.94 1.30
C LEU A 39 23.48 3.83 2.50
N PHE A 40 24.74 4.00 2.87
CA PHE A 40 25.13 4.88 3.98
C PHE A 40 25.42 6.33 3.57
N LYS A 41 25.93 6.56 2.35
CA LYS A 41 26.54 7.85 2.00
C LYS A 41 25.92 8.52 0.77
N ASN A 42 25.14 7.80 -0.02
CA ASN A 42 24.62 8.30 -1.29
C ASN A 42 23.09 8.46 -1.25
N PRO A 43 22.57 9.68 -1.03
CA PRO A 43 21.12 9.93 -0.96
C PRO A 43 20.35 9.49 -2.21
N VAL A 44 20.97 9.59 -3.39
CA VAL A 44 20.34 9.15 -4.65
C VAL A 44 20.17 7.63 -4.66
N ALA A 45 21.17 6.89 -4.18
CA ALA A 45 21.08 5.44 -4.06
C ALA A 45 20.09 5.01 -2.99
N GLN A 46 20.02 5.73 -1.86
CA GLN A 46 19.02 5.51 -0.81
C GLN A 46 17.60 5.66 -1.34
N ASP A 47 17.29 6.76 -2.03
CA ASP A 47 15.97 7.00 -2.61
C ASP A 47 15.62 5.94 -3.67
N SER A 48 16.59 5.58 -4.52
CA SER A 48 16.41 4.54 -5.54
C SER A 48 16.15 3.15 -4.93
N PHE A 49 16.84 2.83 -3.84
CA PHE A 49 16.61 1.60 -3.07
C PHE A 49 15.21 1.60 -2.44
N LEU A 50 14.80 2.70 -1.80
CA LEU A 50 13.47 2.82 -1.16
C LEU A 50 12.33 2.83 -2.17
N LEU A 51 12.52 3.40 -3.36
CA LEU A 51 11.55 3.26 -4.47
C LEU A 51 11.43 1.81 -4.91
N SER A 52 12.55 1.09 -5.05
CA SER A 52 12.52 -0.33 -5.42
C SER A 52 11.86 -1.19 -4.35
N ALA A 53 12.21 -0.96 -3.09
CA ALA A 53 11.58 -1.62 -1.95
C ALA A 53 10.08 -1.35 -1.90
N SER A 54 9.66 -0.08 -1.90
CA SER A 54 8.23 0.26 -1.84
C SER A 54 7.41 -0.33 -2.99
N TYR A 55 7.97 -0.40 -4.21
CA TYR A 55 7.30 -1.05 -5.34
C TYR A 55 7.07 -2.54 -5.08
N TRP A 56 8.11 -3.26 -4.65
CA TRP A 56 8.02 -4.70 -4.41
C TRP A 56 7.21 -5.05 -3.16
N GLU A 57 7.30 -4.25 -2.10
CA GLU A 57 6.43 -4.37 -0.92
C GLU A 57 4.96 -4.12 -1.29
N GLY A 58 4.68 -3.26 -2.28
CA GLY A 58 3.32 -3.07 -2.81
C GLY A 58 2.71 -4.33 -3.41
N LYS A 59 3.53 -5.32 -3.81
CA LYS A 59 3.06 -6.64 -4.25
C LYS A 59 2.55 -7.50 -3.09
N PHE A 60 2.91 -7.19 -1.84
CA PHE A 60 2.33 -7.86 -0.67
C PHE A 60 0.87 -7.45 -0.44
N ALA A 61 0.53 -6.16 -0.65
CA ALA A 61 -0.84 -5.66 -0.53
C ALA A 61 -1.72 -6.02 -1.76
N THR A 62 -1.67 -7.29 -2.16
CA THR A 62 -2.42 -7.85 -3.28
C THR A 62 -3.36 -8.96 -2.82
N ASP A 63 -4.32 -9.31 -3.69
CA ASP A 63 -5.38 -10.24 -3.35
C ASP A 63 -4.82 -11.61 -2.97
N ARG A 64 -5.34 -12.18 -1.89
CA ARG A 64 -4.93 -13.49 -1.35
C ARG A 64 -3.43 -13.59 -0.99
N VAL A 65 -2.78 -12.44 -0.76
CA VAL A 65 -1.42 -12.34 -0.23
C VAL A 65 -1.45 -11.63 1.13
N GLY A 66 -1.58 -10.31 1.13
CA GLY A 66 -1.70 -9.49 2.35
C GLY A 66 -3.03 -8.74 2.43
N LEU A 67 -3.86 -8.78 1.38
CA LEU A 67 -5.08 -8.01 1.28
C LEU A 67 -6.21 -8.83 0.65
N ASN A 68 -7.46 -8.58 1.04
CA ASN A 68 -8.65 -9.03 0.31
C ASN A 68 -9.17 -7.86 -0.55
N TYR A 69 -9.21 -7.99 -1.88
CA TYR A 69 -9.60 -6.87 -2.76
C TYR A 69 -11.07 -6.45 -2.65
N ALA A 70 -11.96 -7.37 -2.29
CA ALA A 70 -13.39 -7.08 -2.19
C ALA A 70 -13.72 -6.22 -0.96
N SER A 71 -13.12 -6.56 0.19
CA SER A 71 -13.36 -5.87 1.47
C SER A 71 -12.28 -4.85 1.86
N ALA A 72 -11.13 -4.86 1.17
CA ALA A 72 -9.91 -4.12 1.51
C ALA A 72 -9.37 -4.42 2.93
N LEU A 73 -9.80 -5.51 3.56
CA LEU A 73 -9.29 -5.98 4.85
C LEU A 73 -7.94 -6.68 4.64
N THR A 74 -6.99 -6.46 5.55
CA THR A 74 -5.72 -7.20 5.54
C THR A 74 -5.94 -8.66 5.91
N TYR A 75 -5.11 -9.53 5.34
CA TYR A 75 -4.78 -10.83 5.94
C TYR A 75 -3.55 -10.65 6.85
N ASP A 76 -3.35 -11.53 7.84
CA ASP A 76 -2.11 -11.57 8.61
C ASP A 76 -0.89 -11.82 7.70
N GLY A 77 -1.07 -12.67 6.68
CA GLY A 77 -0.09 -12.92 5.63
C GLY A 77 -0.38 -14.20 4.87
N THR A 78 0.54 -14.56 3.98
CA THR A 78 0.47 -15.80 3.21
C THR A 78 1.81 -16.52 3.27
N PRO A 79 1.82 -17.86 3.43
CA PRO A 79 3.04 -18.64 3.26
C PRO A 79 3.55 -18.52 1.82
N ILE A 80 4.87 -18.61 1.66
CA ILE A 80 5.51 -18.72 0.35
C ILE A 80 6.09 -20.12 0.17
N ASP A 81 6.11 -20.57 -1.07
CA ASP A 81 6.69 -21.84 -1.46
C ASP A 81 8.23 -21.75 -1.40
N TYR A 82 8.86 -22.75 -0.79
CA TYR A 82 10.29 -22.71 -0.48
C TYR A 82 11.17 -22.62 -1.74
N ASP A 83 10.79 -23.32 -2.80
CA ASP A 83 11.60 -23.42 -4.01
C ASP A 83 11.35 -22.24 -4.96
N THR A 84 10.11 -21.76 -5.02
CA THR A 84 9.69 -20.75 -6.02
C THR A 84 9.54 -19.34 -5.46
N GLY A 85 9.38 -19.17 -4.14
CA GLY A 85 9.07 -17.89 -3.51
C GLY A 85 7.68 -17.34 -3.86
N LEU A 86 6.84 -18.11 -4.54
CA LEU A 86 5.47 -17.73 -4.90
C LEU A 86 4.49 -18.03 -3.76
N PRO A 87 3.31 -17.36 -3.71
CA PRO A 87 2.28 -17.66 -2.71
C PRO A 87 1.93 -19.16 -2.67
N HIS A 88 1.86 -19.71 -1.47
CA HIS A 88 1.59 -21.12 -1.21
C HIS A 88 0.24 -21.32 -0.51
N LYS A 89 -0.21 -22.57 -0.41
CA LYS A 89 -1.42 -22.90 0.36
C LYS A 89 -1.24 -22.54 1.84
N GLY A 90 -2.36 -22.20 2.48
CA GLY A 90 -2.38 -21.83 3.89
C GLY A 90 -2.37 -20.32 4.12
N LEU A 91 -3.02 -19.55 3.25
CA LEU A 91 -3.36 -18.15 3.50
C LEU A 91 -3.90 -18.01 4.92
N HIS A 92 -3.37 -17.05 5.68
CA HIS A 92 -3.93 -16.72 6.98
C HIS A 92 -5.21 -15.93 6.74
N GLU A 93 -6.34 -16.62 6.57
CA GLU A 93 -7.68 -16.04 6.37
C GLU A 93 -8.23 -15.36 7.66
N PHE A 94 -7.32 -14.80 8.45
CA PHE A 94 -7.57 -14.04 9.66
C PHE A 94 -6.64 -12.83 9.72
N SER A 95 -7.04 -11.82 10.50
CA SER A 95 -6.23 -10.64 10.78
C SER A 95 -6.67 -10.02 12.11
N ALA A 96 -6.16 -8.83 12.42
CA ALA A 96 -6.42 -8.09 13.65
C ALA A 96 -6.20 -6.59 13.41
N ALA A 97 -6.70 -5.78 14.34
CA ALA A 97 -6.55 -4.32 14.29
C ALA A 97 -5.08 -3.85 14.15
N SER A 98 -4.12 -4.64 14.65
CA SER A 98 -2.68 -4.37 14.52
C SER A 98 -2.21 -4.35 13.07
N LYS A 99 -2.63 -5.30 12.22
CA LYS A 99 -2.29 -5.31 10.78
C LYS A 99 -3.03 -4.21 10.02
N GLU A 100 -4.29 -4.01 10.38
CA GLU A 100 -5.08 -2.91 9.84
C GLU A 100 -4.44 -1.55 10.12
N SER A 101 -3.81 -1.36 11.28
CA SER A 101 -3.15 -0.11 11.66
C SER A 101 -2.02 0.27 10.69
N VAL A 102 -1.21 -0.71 10.29
CA VAL A 102 -0.11 -0.53 9.34
C VAL A 102 -0.68 -0.14 7.97
N HIS A 103 -1.68 -0.87 7.49
CA HIS A 103 -2.28 -0.59 6.19
C HIS A 103 -2.99 0.78 6.16
N VAL A 104 -3.77 1.13 7.19
CA VAL A 104 -4.42 2.45 7.32
C VAL A 104 -3.38 3.58 7.39
N SER A 105 -2.28 3.39 8.12
CA SER A 105 -1.21 4.39 8.19
C SER A 105 -0.53 4.60 6.82
N LEU A 106 -0.31 3.52 6.06
CA LEU A 106 0.20 3.62 4.69
C LEU A 106 -0.81 4.32 3.76
N LEU A 107 -2.10 3.99 3.86
CA LEU A 107 -3.16 4.68 3.11
C LEU A 107 -3.14 6.19 3.41
N ALA A 108 -3.00 6.59 4.69
CA ALA A 108 -2.90 8.00 5.07
C ALA A 108 -1.68 8.69 4.44
N LEU A 109 -0.50 8.06 4.45
CA LEU A 109 0.72 8.59 3.80
C LEU A 109 0.57 8.72 2.28
N ALA A 110 -0.09 7.76 1.64
CA ALA A 110 -0.33 7.78 0.21
C ALA A 110 -1.38 8.82 -0.19
N LEU A 111 -2.44 8.97 0.62
CA LEU A 111 -3.43 10.04 0.49
C LEU A 111 -2.75 11.40 0.59
N ASP A 112 -1.87 11.62 1.58
CA ASP A 112 -1.13 12.87 1.75
C ASP A 112 -0.36 13.21 0.48
N GLY A 113 0.21 12.19 -0.17
CA GLY A 113 0.84 12.27 -1.49
C GLY A 113 2.23 12.91 -1.45
N LYS A 114 2.72 13.35 -0.28
CA LYS A 114 4.07 13.88 -0.09
C LYS A 114 5.12 12.77 -0.03
N SER A 115 4.74 11.56 0.38
CA SER A 115 5.63 10.39 0.39
C SER A 115 5.58 9.67 -0.95
N ALA A 116 6.61 9.88 -1.78
CA ALA A 116 6.75 9.18 -3.06
C ALA A 116 6.79 7.65 -2.88
N PHE A 117 7.35 7.15 -1.77
CA PHE A 117 7.42 5.73 -1.47
C PHE A 117 6.05 5.13 -1.15
N ALA A 118 5.23 5.82 -0.35
CA ALA A 118 3.87 5.36 -0.06
C ALA A 118 3.00 5.35 -1.33
N VAL A 119 3.10 6.41 -2.14
CA VAL A 119 2.41 6.45 -3.45
C VAL A 119 2.88 5.32 -4.36
N ASN A 120 4.18 5.03 -4.39
CA ASN A 120 4.75 3.95 -5.21
C ASN A 120 4.31 2.55 -4.75
N PHE A 121 4.17 2.33 -3.44
CA PHE A 121 3.59 1.11 -2.87
C PHE A 121 2.17 0.85 -3.39
N PHE A 122 1.29 1.85 -3.34
CA PHE A 122 -0.08 1.70 -3.85
C PHE A 122 -0.16 1.71 -5.36
N GLN A 123 0.78 2.33 -6.08
CA GLN A 123 0.88 2.22 -7.53
C GLN A 123 1.12 0.76 -7.94
N SER A 124 2.06 0.08 -7.27
CA SER A 124 2.33 -1.34 -7.50
C SER A 124 1.13 -2.25 -7.16
N GLY A 125 0.42 -1.94 -6.07
CA GLY A 125 -0.82 -2.62 -5.70
C GLY A 125 -1.94 -2.43 -6.73
N ALA A 126 -2.15 -1.18 -7.18
CA ALA A 126 -3.14 -0.82 -8.19
C ALA A 126 -2.88 -1.52 -9.53
N GLU A 127 -1.62 -1.58 -9.97
CA GLU A 127 -1.20 -2.33 -11.15
C GLU A 127 -1.55 -3.82 -11.02
N SER A 128 -1.28 -4.41 -9.85
CA SER A 128 -1.56 -5.83 -9.59
C SER A 128 -3.06 -6.12 -9.53
N ALA A 129 -3.87 -5.14 -9.12
CA ALA A 129 -5.33 -5.20 -9.14
C ALA A 129 -5.93 -4.96 -10.53
N GLY A 130 -5.13 -4.61 -11.54
CA GLY A 130 -5.63 -4.20 -12.85
C GLY A 130 -6.43 -2.90 -12.81
N TRP A 131 -6.17 -2.03 -11.82
CA TRP A 131 -6.85 -0.75 -11.66
C TRP A 131 -6.48 0.22 -12.79
N SER A 132 -7.49 0.84 -13.42
CA SER A 132 -7.29 1.76 -14.55
C SER A 132 -7.38 3.24 -14.18
N GLY A 133 -7.79 3.56 -12.94
CA GLY A 133 -7.88 4.94 -12.44
C GLY A 133 -6.54 5.47 -11.92
N SER A 134 -6.56 6.63 -11.25
CA SER A 134 -5.35 7.12 -10.59
C SER A 134 -5.03 6.30 -9.33
N VAL A 135 -3.77 6.31 -8.89
CA VAL A 135 -3.36 5.71 -7.61
C VAL A 135 -4.09 6.35 -6.42
N GLN A 136 -4.45 7.64 -6.52
CA GLN A 136 -5.21 8.32 -5.47
C GLN A 136 -6.64 7.79 -5.41
N ASP A 137 -7.29 7.55 -6.55
CA ASP A 137 -8.61 6.93 -6.59
C ASP A 137 -8.57 5.50 -6.04
N TYR A 138 -7.50 4.75 -6.32
CA TYR A 138 -7.29 3.42 -5.75
C TYR A 138 -7.17 3.47 -4.22
N VAL A 139 -6.33 4.38 -3.70
CA VAL A 139 -6.15 4.55 -2.25
C VAL A 139 -7.46 4.93 -1.55
N ILE A 140 -8.25 5.83 -2.16
CA ILE A 140 -9.57 6.21 -1.64
C ILE A 140 -10.52 5.00 -1.67
N ASP A 141 -10.59 4.26 -2.78
CA ASP A 141 -11.41 3.04 -2.90
C ASP A 141 -11.06 2.01 -1.81
N GLN A 142 -9.77 1.78 -1.56
CA GLN A 142 -9.31 0.88 -0.50
C GLN A 142 -9.74 1.36 0.89
N LEU A 143 -9.59 2.66 1.18
CA LEU A 143 -10.02 3.23 2.46
C LEU A 143 -11.54 3.14 2.63
N THR A 144 -12.32 3.50 1.61
CA THR A 144 -13.80 3.42 1.63
C THR A 144 -14.29 2.00 1.89
N LYS A 145 -13.77 0.99 1.16
CA LYS A 145 -14.12 -0.43 1.37
C LYS A 145 -13.77 -0.90 2.78
N LYS A 146 -12.61 -0.50 3.29
CA LYS A 146 -12.14 -0.86 4.63
C LYS A 146 -13.05 -0.28 5.72
N ILE A 147 -13.35 1.03 5.67
CA ILE A 147 -14.25 1.67 6.63
C ILE A 147 -15.65 1.07 6.53
N THR A 148 -16.16 0.83 5.32
CA THR A 148 -17.44 0.14 5.11
C THR A 148 -17.46 -1.24 5.78
N SER A 149 -16.35 -1.99 5.68
CA SER A 149 -16.22 -3.30 6.33
C SER A 149 -16.24 -3.19 7.86
N TYR A 150 -15.64 -2.16 8.44
CA TYR A 150 -15.68 -1.91 9.88
C TYR A 150 -17.08 -1.53 10.36
N GLU A 151 -17.77 -0.65 9.62
CA GLU A 151 -19.14 -0.23 9.93
C GLU A 151 -20.11 -1.41 9.86
N ASN A 152 -19.97 -2.25 8.84
CA ASN A 152 -20.75 -3.48 8.70
C ASN A 152 -20.50 -4.45 9.85
N PHE A 153 -19.24 -4.63 10.25
CA PHE A 153 -18.89 -5.46 11.41
C PHE A 153 -19.52 -4.93 12.69
N ASN A 154 -19.39 -3.63 12.96
CA ASN A 154 -19.97 -3.00 14.14
C ASN A 154 -21.51 -3.11 14.16
N LYS A 155 -22.16 -2.97 13.00
CA LYS A 155 -23.61 -3.17 12.86
C LYS A 155 -24.03 -4.61 13.17
N GLN A 156 -23.23 -5.59 12.75
CA GLN A 156 -23.51 -7.00 12.98
C GLN A 156 -23.18 -7.45 14.41
N TYR A 157 -22.14 -6.88 15.02
CA TYR A 157 -21.63 -7.26 16.34
C TYR A 157 -21.42 -6.03 17.25
N PRO A 158 -22.49 -5.31 17.63
CA PRO A 158 -22.38 -4.05 18.38
C PRO A 158 -21.78 -4.23 19.79
N GLY A 159 -21.72 -5.46 20.30
CA GLY A 159 -21.13 -5.78 21.60
C GLY A 159 -19.62 -5.49 21.70
N PHE A 160 -18.93 -5.34 20.56
CA PHE A 160 -17.54 -4.89 20.54
C PHE A 160 -17.38 -3.37 20.67
N GLY A 161 -18.47 -2.59 20.61
CA GLY A 161 -18.43 -1.14 20.82
C GLY A 161 -17.60 -0.37 19.78
N GLY A 162 -17.54 -0.86 18.54
CA GLY A 162 -16.72 -0.29 17.47
C GLY A 162 -15.25 -0.72 17.47
N TYR A 163 -14.79 -1.48 18.46
CA TYR A 163 -13.46 -2.09 18.45
C TYR A 163 -13.44 -3.38 17.62
N ILE A 164 -12.26 -3.78 17.16
CA ILE A 164 -12.05 -4.94 16.28
C ILE A 164 -11.31 -6.05 17.04
N PRO A 165 -11.87 -7.26 17.17
CA PRO A 165 -11.16 -8.41 17.73
C PRO A 165 -10.14 -8.95 16.70
N TRP A 166 -9.49 -10.08 16.97
CA TRP A 166 -8.99 -10.88 15.84
C TRP A 166 -10.19 -11.43 15.06
N TYR A 167 -10.10 -11.40 13.75
CA TYR A 167 -11.24 -11.65 12.88
C TYR A 167 -10.87 -12.55 11.70
N ALA A 168 -11.85 -13.27 11.18
CA ALA A 168 -11.74 -13.99 9.91
C ALA A 168 -12.08 -13.05 8.75
N VAL A 169 -11.44 -13.26 7.60
CA VAL A 169 -11.52 -12.39 6.42
C VAL A 169 -12.03 -13.15 5.22
N ASN A 170 -13.00 -12.56 4.51
CA ASN A 170 -13.41 -13.02 3.18
C ASN A 170 -14.00 -11.86 2.37
N ASP A 171 -14.49 -12.16 1.17
CA ASP A 171 -15.00 -11.14 0.24
C ASP A 171 -16.25 -10.41 0.73
N THR A 172 -16.96 -10.95 1.73
CA THR A 172 -18.12 -10.29 2.33
C THR A 172 -17.76 -9.40 3.52
N GLY A 173 -16.49 -9.40 3.95
CA GLY A 173 -15.96 -8.54 5.00
C GLY A 173 -15.43 -9.31 6.21
N MET A 174 -15.62 -8.70 7.38
CA MET A 174 -15.06 -9.15 8.66
C MET A 174 -16.02 -10.08 9.39
N HIS A 175 -15.51 -11.22 9.89
CA HIS A 175 -16.29 -12.23 10.63
C HIS A 175 -15.61 -12.62 11.93
N LEU A 176 -16.39 -13.19 12.87
CA LEU A 176 -15.82 -13.67 14.13
C LEU A 176 -14.83 -14.81 13.87
N LEU A 177 -13.62 -14.68 14.43
CA LEU A 177 -12.64 -15.76 14.47
C LEU A 177 -12.91 -16.66 15.69
N TRP A 178 -12.61 -17.95 15.55
CA TRP A 178 -12.62 -18.86 16.68
C TRP A 178 -11.66 -18.36 17.78
N ASP A 179 -12.09 -18.48 19.05
CA ASP A 179 -11.41 -17.98 20.27
C ASP A 179 -11.47 -16.45 20.49
N TRP A 180 -12.15 -15.70 19.62
CA TRP A 180 -12.26 -14.23 19.70
C TRP A 180 -13.70 -13.69 19.66
N GLN A 181 -14.70 -14.57 19.75
CA GLN A 181 -16.12 -14.21 19.57
C GLN A 181 -16.67 -13.24 20.64
N ASN A 182 -16.01 -13.14 21.80
CA ASN A 182 -16.42 -12.33 22.94
C ASN A 182 -15.22 -11.65 23.63
N ARG A 183 -14.14 -11.42 22.88
CA ARG A 183 -12.87 -10.87 23.39
C ARG A 183 -12.37 -9.82 22.43
N VAL A 184 -11.83 -8.72 22.95
CA VAL A 184 -11.25 -7.66 22.12
C VAL A 184 -9.92 -7.20 22.71
N PRO A 185 -8.82 -7.16 21.93
CA PRO A 185 -7.52 -6.78 22.45
C PRO A 185 -7.35 -5.25 22.38
N SER A 186 -7.05 -4.63 23.51
CA SER A 186 -6.86 -3.16 23.57
C SER A 186 -5.58 -2.69 22.88
N LEU A 187 -4.52 -3.51 22.86
CA LEU A 187 -3.24 -3.18 22.24
C LEU A 187 -3.40 -2.94 20.73
N ASP A 188 -3.90 -3.94 20.01
CA ASP A 188 -4.09 -3.88 18.55
C ASP A 188 -5.02 -2.72 18.15
N ASN A 189 -6.06 -2.47 18.94
CA ASN A 189 -6.99 -1.37 18.69
C ASN A 189 -6.36 0.00 18.94
N GLY A 190 -5.48 0.12 19.93
CA GLY A 190 -4.71 1.35 20.15
C GLY A 190 -3.87 1.72 18.94
N GLU A 191 -3.21 0.74 18.31
CA GLU A 191 -2.45 0.94 17.08
C GLU A 191 -3.36 1.41 15.93
N LEU A 192 -4.49 0.73 15.71
CA LEU A 192 -5.44 1.09 14.66
C LEU A 192 -6.02 2.50 14.84
N ILE A 193 -6.37 2.87 16.08
CA ILE A 193 -6.93 4.20 16.36
C ILE A 193 -5.96 5.31 15.97
N TRP A 194 -4.66 5.16 16.25
CA TRP A 194 -3.67 6.14 15.81
C TRP A 194 -3.54 6.21 14.28
N GLY A 195 -3.61 5.06 13.60
CA GLY A 195 -3.66 5.03 12.13
C GLY A 195 -4.90 5.75 11.58
N LEU A 196 -6.08 5.52 12.17
CA LEU A 196 -7.33 6.18 11.78
C LEU A 196 -7.28 7.69 12.01
N ILE A 197 -6.70 8.15 13.13
CA ILE A 197 -6.49 9.58 13.40
C ILE A 197 -5.62 10.21 12.31
N ALA A 198 -4.54 9.53 11.88
CA ALA A 198 -3.70 10.01 10.78
C ALA A 198 -4.48 10.11 9.47
N ALA A 199 -5.31 9.11 9.14
CA ALA A 199 -6.16 9.15 7.95
C ALA A 199 -7.18 10.31 8.00
N VAL A 200 -7.84 10.51 9.14
CA VAL A 200 -8.80 11.62 9.34
C VAL A 200 -8.12 12.99 9.20
N GLN A 201 -6.91 13.14 9.74
CA GLN A 201 -6.13 14.38 9.63
C GLN A 201 -5.87 14.72 8.15
N VAL A 202 -5.35 13.76 7.38
CA VAL A 202 -5.04 13.95 5.96
C VAL A 202 -6.29 14.23 5.14
N LEU A 203 -7.38 13.50 5.39
CA LEU A 203 -8.67 13.73 4.72
C LEU A 203 -9.20 15.14 5.00
N SER A 204 -9.10 15.60 6.25
CA SER A 204 -9.52 16.94 6.66
C SER A 204 -8.68 18.03 5.97
N GLU A 205 -7.35 17.87 5.92
CA GLU A 205 -6.44 18.80 5.23
C GLU A 205 -6.72 18.89 3.72
N LYS A 206 -7.21 17.81 3.12
CA LYS A 206 -7.58 17.74 1.70
C LYS A 206 -9.02 18.13 1.40
N ASN A 207 -9.79 18.53 2.42
CA ASN A 207 -11.23 18.80 2.33
C ASN A 207 -12.05 17.60 1.80
N MET A 208 -11.62 16.37 2.11
CA MET A 208 -12.28 15.12 1.75
C MET A 208 -13.05 14.59 2.97
N THR A 209 -14.11 15.28 3.38
CA THR A 209 -14.84 14.99 4.63
C THR A 209 -15.89 13.88 4.51
N THR A 210 -16.07 13.31 3.32
CA THR A 210 -16.98 12.20 3.06
C THR A 210 -16.26 11.15 2.22
N LEU A 211 -16.22 9.92 2.72
CA LEU A 211 -15.75 8.71 2.02
C LEU A 211 -16.93 7.93 1.42
#